data_AF-A0A920UM94-F1
#
_entry.id   AF-A0A920UM94-F1
#
_cell.length_a   1.000
_cell.length_b   1.000
_cell.length_c   1.000
_cell.angle_alpha   90.00
_cell.angle_beta   90.00
_cell.angle_gamma   90.00
#
_symmetry.space_group_name_H-M   'P 1'
#
loop_
_entity.id
_entity.type
_entity.pdbx_description
1 polymer ?
#
loop_
_entity_poly.entity_id
_entity_poly.type
_entity_poly.pdbx_seq_one_letter_code
_entity_poly.pdbx_strand_id
1 'polypeptide(L)'
;MHWQTHKVAASHYRSKSELNGTHMEVAVAWEETPQHMARISPLPPDLDEMMLSGFIRDEGVEMVKAKTVALSSPSPCGDNS
;
A
#
# COMPACT_ATOMS: atom_id res chain seq x y z
N MET A 1 -0.50 -6.41 -13.60
CA MET A 1 -1.14 -6.58 -12.29
C MET A 1 -2.36 -7.48 -12.47
N HIS A 2 -2.40 -8.65 -11.81
CA HIS A 2 -3.62 -9.45 -11.71
C HIS A 2 -4.38 -8.98 -10.46
N TRP A 3 -5.42 -8.18 -10.64
CA TRP A 3 -6.23 -7.68 -9.54
C TRP A 3 -7.29 -8.72 -9.17
N GLN A 4 -7.20 -9.29 -7.98
CA GLN A 4 -8.29 -10.11 -7.45
C GLN A 4 -9.54 -9.24 -7.28
N THR A 5 -10.67 -9.65 -7.87
CA THR A 5 -11.93 -8.89 -7.89
C THR A 5 -12.42 -8.46 -6.51
N HIS A 6 -12.15 -9.26 -5.48
CA HIS A 6 -12.60 -9.02 -4.10
C HIS A 6 -11.63 -8.15 -3.28
N LYS A 7 -10.52 -7.71 -3.85
CA LYS A 7 -9.55 -6.83 -3.19
C LYS A 7 -9.81 -5.37 -3.58
N VAL A 8 -9.58 -4.46 -2.65
CA VAL A 8 -9.88 -3.01 -2.76
C VAL A 8 -9.25 -2.39 -4.02
N ALA A 9 -8.05 -2.82 -4.40
CA ALA A 9 -7.36 -2.29 -5.57
C ALA A 9 -8.08 -2.59 -6.91
N ALA A 10 -8.88 -3.65 -7.01
CA ALA A 10 -9.72 -3.89 -8.18
C ALA A 10 -10.87 -2.87 -8.28
N SER A 11 -11.41 -2.43 -7.13
CA SER A 11 -12.41 -1.35 -7.07
C SER A 11 -11.80 -0.02 -7.52
N HIS A 12 -10.62 0.34 -7.00
CA HIS A 12 -9.90 1.56 -7.40
C HIS A 12 -9.61 1.59 -8.91
N TYR A 13 -9.20 0.46 -9.49
CA TYR A 13 -8.99 0.36 -10.93
C TYR A 13 -10.27 0.61 -11.74
N ARG A 14 -11.39 0.01 -11.32
CA ARG A 14 -12.69 0.19 -11.99
C ARG A 14 -13.17 1.64 -11.91
N SER A 15 -13.16 2.24 -10.72
CA SER A 15 -13.54 3.64 -10.54
C SER A 15 -12.68 4.58 -11.38
N LYS A 16 -11.36 4.33 -11.49
CA LYS A 16 -10.49 5.16 -12.33
C LYS A 16 -10.74 4.96 -13.83
N SER A 17 -11.05 3.73 -14.26
CA SER A 17 -11.41 3.41 -15.64
C SER A 17 -12.76 4.03 -16.06
N GLU A 18 -13.73 4.09 -15.15
CA GLU A 18 -15.04 4.71 -15.35
C GLU A 18 -14.94 6.24 -15.49
N LEU A 19 -13.91 6.85 -14.88
CA LEU A 19 -13.63 8.29 -14.92
C LEU A 19 -12.77 8.72 -16.13
N ASN A 20 -12.75 7.96 -17.23
CA ASN A 20 -11.94 8.19 -18.44
C ASN A 20 -10.41 8.19 -18.20
N GLY A 21 -9.93 7.66 -17.08
CA GLY A 21 -8.50 7.55 -16.78
C GLY A 21 -7.89 6.33 -17.47
N THR A 22 -7.13 6.54 -18.55
CA THR A 22 -6.45 5.46 -19.29
C THR A 22 -5.26 4.84 -18.55
N HIS A 23 -4.75 5.51 -17.51
CA HIS A 23 -3.56 5.06 -16.78
C HIS A 23 -3.72 5.22 -15.25
N MET A 24 -3.62 4.10 -14.52
CA MET A 24 -3.54 4.10 -13.06
C MET A 24 -2.09 4.05 -12.62
N GLU A 25 -1.66 5.05 -11.86
CA GLU A 25 -0.36 5.00 -11.19
C GLU A 25 -0.38 3.93 -10.10
N VAL A 26 0.66 3.11 -10.07
CA VAL A 26 0.78 1.98 -9.15
C VAL A 26 2.21 1.94 -8.64
N ALA A 27 2.38 1.87 -7.33
CA ALA A 27 3.66 1.59 -6.68
C ALA A 27 3.58 0.21 -6.00
N VAL A 28 4.67 -0.56 -6.06
CA VAL A 28 4.81 -1.83 -5.34
C VAL A 28 5.95 -1.65 -4.35
N ALA A 29 5.62 -1.83 -3.07
CA ALA A 29 6.57 -1.83 -1.97
C ALA A 29 6.91 -3.28 -1.61
N TRP A 30 8.20 -3.61 -1.50
CA TRP A 30 8.69 -4.91 -1.08
C TRP A 30 9.45 -4.76 0.22
N GLU A 31 9.00 -5.46 1.27
CA GLU A 31 9.62 -5.41 2.59
C GLU A 31 9.57 -6.78 3.24
N GLU A 32 10.67 -7.18 3.86
CA GLU A 32 10.81 -8.45 4.59
C GLU A 32 10.70 -8.22 6.10
N THR A 33 9.60 -7.60 6.53
CA THR A 33 9.34 -7.29 7.94
C THR A 33 8.01 -7.88 8.42
N PRO A 34 7.83 -8.16 9.73
CA PRO A 34 6.56 -8.66 10.28
C PRO A 34 5.36 -7.74 10.02
N GLN A 35 5.60 -6.44 9.83
CA GLN A 35 4.58 -5.44 9.50
C GLN A 35 3.85 -5.76 8.19
N HIS A 36 4.53 -6.44 7.25
CA HIS A 36 3.95 -6.80 5.96
C HIS A 36 2.69 -7.66 6.08
N MET A 37 2.52 -8.35 7.22
CA MET A 37 1.31 -9.11 7.54
C MET A 37 0.05 -8.24 7.57
N ALA A 38 0.17 -6.96 7.92
CA ALA A 38 -0.96 -6.03 7.93
C ALA A 38 -1.65 -5.93 6.56
N ARG A 39 -0.90 -6.09 5.45
CA ARG A 39 -1.40 -6.02 4.08
C ARG A 39 -2.37 -7.14 3.71
N ILE A 40 -2.25 -8.28 4.40
CA ILE A 40 -3.12 -9.44 4.18
C ILE A 40 -4.16 -9.61 5.27
N SER A 41 -4.06 -8.83 6.36
CA SER A 41 -5.00 -8.86 7.46
C SER A 41 -6.39 -8.43 7.02
N PRO A 42 -7.46 -9.10 7.49
CA PRO A 42 -8.83 -8.69 7.22
C PRO A 42 -9.17 -7.48 8.09
N LEU A 43 -8.82 -6.27 7.62
CA LEU A 43 -9.13 -5.04 8.32
C LEU A 43 -10.52 -4.50 7.93
N PRO A 44 -11.22 -3.83 8.86
CA PRO A 44 -12.40 -3.05 8.51
C PRO A 44 -12.01 -1.88 7.58
N PRO A 45 -12.93 -1.38 6.74
CA PRO A 45 -12.63 -0.34 5.76
C PRO A 45 -12.13 0.98 6.36
N ASP A 46 -12.39 1.23 7.64
CA ASP A 46 -11.96 2.43 8.37
C ASP A 46 -10.56 2.27 9.01
N LEU A 47 -9.98 1.06 9.00
CA LEU A 47 -8.67 0.79 9.59
C LEU A 47 -7.64 0.49 8.50
N ASP A 48 -6.65 1.37 8.38
CA ASP A 48 -5.62 1.30 7.36
C ASP A 48 -4.50 0.30 7.73
N GLU A 49 -4.00 -0.41 6.72
CA GLU A 49 -2.92 -1.39 6.87
C GLU A 49 -1.65 -0.77 7.48
N MET A 50 -1.39 0.52 7.24
CA MET A 50 -0.27 1.25 7.82
C MET A 50 -0.44 1.49 9.32
N MET A 51 -1.68 1.69 9.79
CA MET A 51 -1.97 1.81 11.23
C MET A 51 -1.72 0.49 11.94
N LEU A 52 -2.17 -0.63 11.37
CA LEU A 52 -1.88 -1.96 11.92
C LEU A 52 -0.36 -2.26 11.87
N SER A 53 0.32 -1.86 10.79
CA SER A 53 1.77 -2.01 10.67
C SER A 53 2.52 -1.28 11.79
N GLY A 54 2.12 -0.04 12.11
CA GLY A 54 2.69 0.72 13.22
C GLY A 54 2.39 0.10 14.58
N PHE A 55 1.18 -0.42 14.78
CA PHE A 55 0.82 -1.14 16.01
C PHE A 55 1.67 -2.41 16.23
N ILE A 56 1.93 -3.19 15.16
CA ILE A 56 2.79 -4.39 15.22
C ILE A 56 4.24 -4.00 15.56
N ARG A 57 4.68 -2.82 15.11
CA ARG A 57 6.06 -2.34 15.30
C ARG A 57 6.28 -1.62 16.62
N ASP A 58 5.20 -1.19 17.29
CA ASP A 58 5.22 -0.24 18.42
C ASP A 58 5.93 1.09 18.10
N GLU A 59 6.06 1.41 16.81
CA GLU A 59 6.63 2.65 16.29
C GLU A 59 5.98 3.01 14.95
N GLY A 60 6.03 4.29 14.57
CA GLY A 60 5.44 4.77 13.32
C GLY A 60 6.14 4.18 12.09
N VAL A 61 5.38 3.87 11.04
CA VAL A 61 5.96 3.44 9.76
C VAL A 61 6.51 4.65 9.00
N GLU A 62 7.80 4.62 8.70
CA GLU A 62 8.44 5.63 7.87
C GLU A 62 7.93 5.53 6.43
N MET A 63 7.46 6.66 5.89
CA MET A 63 6.91 6.75 4.55
C MET A 63 7.86 7.54 3.64
N VAL A 64 8.22 6.96 2.51
CA VAL A 64 9.05 7.58 1.47
C VAL A 64 8.24 7.84 0.20
N LYS A 65 8.57 8.92 -0.51
CA LYS A 65 7.95 9.24 -1.79
C LYS A 65 8.47 8.28 -2.87
N ALA A 66 7.55 7.70 -3.66
CA ALA A 66 7.94 6.91 -4.82
C ALA A 66 8.71 7.76 -5.84
N LYS A 67 9.68 7.14 -6.51
CA LYS A 67 10.60 7.85 -7.43
C LYS A 67 9.90 8.40 -8.67
N THR A 68 8.90 7.68 -9.19
CA THR A 68 8.31 7.92 -10.52
C THR A 68 6.82 8.26 -10.51
N VAL A 69 6.13 8.01 -9.39
CA VAL A 69 4.68 8.22 -9.24
C VAL A 69 4.43 9.05 -7.99
N ALA A 70 3.34 9.82 -7.97
CA ALA A 70 2.98 10.67 -6.84
C ALA A 70 2.33 9.88 -5.68
N LEU A 71 2.91 8.74 -5.32
CA LEU A 71 2.44 7.85 -4.24
C LEU A 71 3.50 7.75 -3.14
N SER A 72 3.05 7.56 -1.91
CA SER A 72 3.91 7.24 -0.76
C SER A 72 3.98 5.72 -0.56
N SER A 73 5.19 5.21 -0.35
CA SER A 73 5.47 3.82 0.00
C SER A 73 6.08 3.77 1.39
N PRO A 74 5.86 2.71 2.18
CA PRO A 74 6.68 2.49 3.35
C PRO A 74 8.16 2.31 2.93
N SER A 75 9.05 2.71 3.84
CA SER A 75 10.50 2.64 3.66
C SER A 75 10.99 1.21 3.87
N PRO A 76 11.80 0.64 2.96
CA PRO A 76 12.44 -0.64 3.20
C PRO A 76 13.30 -0.54 4.46
N CYS A 77 13.10 -1.47 5.40
CA CYS A 77 13.87 -1.53 6.64
C CYS A 77 15.31 -1.92 6.31
N GLY A 78 16.18 -0.93 6.18
CA GLY A 78 17.59 -1.07 5.84
C GLY A 78 18.15 0.30 5.47
N ASP A 79 18.87 0.89 6.42
CA ASP A 79 19.72 2.08 6.33
C ASP A 79 19.46 3.05 5.16
N ASN A 80 19.00 4.26 5.51
CA ASN A 80 19.15 5.45 4.68
C ASN A 80 20.64 5.85 4.59
N SER A 81 21.46 5.02 3.92
CA SER A 81 22.83 5.31 3.46
C SER A 81 22.89 5.33 1.94
#